data_AF-A0A0A1W4K0-F1
#
_entry.id   AF-A0A0A1W4K0-F1
#
_cell.length_a   1.000
_cell.length_b   1.000
_cell.length_c   1.000
_cell.angle_alpha   90.00
_cell.angle_beta   90.00
_cell.angle_gamma   90.00
#
_symmetry.space_group_name_H-M   'P 1'
#
loop_
_entity.id
_entity.type
_entity.pdbx_description
1 polymer ?
#
loop_
_entity_poly.entity_id
_entity_poly.type
_entity_poly.pdbx_seq_one_letter_code
_entity_poly.pdbx_strand_id
1 'polypeptide(L)'
;MARLKFADLLPLYRSTAFGSTVEDDAEVTVATQEIVDLLKKIDSDDDSASDAGIALIDDVSDVAVGAKVKARIDLPRIALGLLAWNIGDLIAGSGPRIEEPGHYFLVDAGYAPGDDQVPDAVTRYRKVLEVVALLAKSASFLDRTRAELIFVKDGKIVLPVNFGTAELNALDLAAAHRLLGHFADDLHREQKLSILFETIVDLCRSHQLEGRFAFVLRNLGEIADKLAAGYRMFASSFSYAKIKGELEDARIDYTQKIHKTIVDIQNQLLGIPVATIVVASQLKAPTACGPELWVNFAVLVGAWIFVILLMVAITNQWLTLDVIGDEIARQQTRLQEEFTTVSDDFADTFAKLKGRIKWHRWVLAVVALIGIAGGIVATCYKNSVSALPLLPCASAPKLDADSGNGVGASDAGNETEPQAANLPAAGNALAAPEPSAAADNGAQSVVGNVLNEGD
;
A
#
# COMPACT_ATOMS: atom_id res chain seq x y z
N MET A 1 -29.53 -2.95 -53.64
CA MET A 1 -29.58 -4.41 -53.48
C MET A 1 -28.92 -4.78 -52.16
N ALA A 2 -29.38 -5.83 -51.48
CA ALA A 2 -28.78 -6.24 -50.23
C ALA A 2 -27.38 -6.82 -50.49
N ARG A 3 -26.34 -6.17 -49.97
CA ARG A 3 -24.96 -6.66 -50.01
C ARG A 3 -24.89 -8.04 -49.37
N LEU A 4 -24.13 -8.94 -49.99
CA LEU A 4 -23.83 -10.26 -49.46
C LEU A 4 -23.25 -10.15 -48.03
N LYS A 5 -23.61 -11.07 -47.15
CA LYS A 5 -22.99 -11.22 -45.83
C LYS A 5 -22.24 -12.54 -45.76
N PHE A 6 -21.25 -12.63 -44.89
CA PHE A 6 -20.50 -13.88 -44.69
C PHE A 6 -21.39 -15.06 -44.25
N ALA A 7 -22.41 -14.78 -43.44
CA ALA A 7 -23.38 -15.79 -43.01
C ALA A 7 -24.10 -16.45 -44.19
N ASP A 8 -24.31 -15.71 -45.29
CA ASP A 8 -24.95 -16.23 -46.49
C ASP A 8 -24.05 -17.25 -47.20
N LEU A 9 -22.72 -17.16 -47.03
CA LEU A 9 -21.73 -18.05 -47.65
C LEU A 9 -21.53 -19.36 -46.88
N LEU A 10 -21.89 -19.42 -45.59
CA LEU A 10 -21.65 -20.58 -44.74
C LEU A 10 -22.34 -21.87 -45.23
N PRO A 11 -23.63 -21.86 -45.65
CA PRO A 11 -24.28 -23.04 -46.19
C PRO A 11 -23.56 -23.59 -47.44
N LEU A 12 -23.07 -22.69 -48.30
CA LEU A 12 -22.30 -23.05 -49.48
C LEU A 12 -20.97 -23.68 -49.09
N TYR A 13 -20.18 -23.04 -48.23
CA TYR A 13 -18.88 -23.60 -47.80
C TYR A 13 -19.03 -24.98 -47.14
N ARG A 14 -20.04 -25.19 -46.30
CA ARG A 14 -20.28 -26.50 -45.64
C ARG A 14 -20.70 -27.60 -46.60
N SER A 15 -21.30 -27.25 -47.72
CA SER A 15 -21.79 -28.18 -48.73
C SER A 15 -20.81 -28.33 -49.92
N THR A 16 -19.65 -27.71 -49.83
CA THR A 16 -18.62 -27.76 -50.86
C THR A 16 -17.59 -28.83 -50.53
N ALA A 17 -17.38 -29.75 -51.48
CA ALA A 17 -16.17 -30.55 -51.53
C ALA A 17 -15.07 -29.70 -52.17
N PHE A 18 -14.29 -29.04 -51.32
CA PHE A 18 -13.11 -28.28 -51.76
C PHE A 18 -12.07 -29.21 -52.38
N GLY A 19 -11.32 -28.70 -53.37
CA GLY A 19 -10.21 -29.43 -53.98
C GLY A 19 -9.03 -29.63 -53.02
N SER A 20 -7.85 -29.94 -53.56
CA SER A 20 -6.63 -30.08 -52.75
C SER A 20 -5.90 -28.74 -52.58
N THR A 21 -6.13 -27.81 -53.50
CA THR A 21 -5.54 -26.48 -53.54
C THR A 21 -6.60 -25.44 -53.90
N VAL A 22 -6.28 -24.14 -53.72
CA VAL A 22 -7.16 -23.02 -54.08
C VAL A 22 -7.44 -22.96 -55.60
N GLU A 23 -6.53 -23.49 -56.41
CA GLU A 23 -6.66 -23.49 -57.88
C GLU A 23 -7.56 -24.62 -58.41
N ASP A 24 -7.85 -25.61 -57.57
CA ASP A 24 -8.66 -26.77 -57.95
C ASP A 24 -10.16 -26.40 -57.99
N ASP A 25 -10.86 -26.96 -58.97
CA ASP A 25 -12.32 -26.83 -59.05
C ASP A 25 -12.97 -27.49 -57.83
N ALA A 26 -13.87 -26.77 -57.17
CA ALA A 26 -14.65 -27.25 -56.05
C ALA A 26 -16.02 -27.76 -56.54
N GLU A 27 -16.53 -28.81 -55.89
CA GLU A 27 -17.86 -29.36 -56.19
C GLU A 27 -18.84 -28.97 -55.08
N VAL A 28 -19.76 -28.06 -55.40
CA VAL A 28 -20.81 -27.59 -54.48
C VAL A 28 -22.01 -28.52 -54.59
N THR A 29 -22.39 -29.17 -53.49
CA THR A 29 -23.63 -29.95 -53.41
C THR A 29 -24.76 -29.05 -52.95
N VAL A 30 -25.75 -28.82 -53.81
CA VAL A 30 -26.87 -27.91 -53.53
C VAL A 30 -27.84 -28.55 -52.53
N ALA A 31 -27.55 -28.46 -51.24
CA ALA A 31 -28.31 -29.15 -50.19
C ALA A 31 -29.61 -28.44 -49.79
N THR A 32 -29.69 -27.12 -49.99
CA THR A 32 -30.81 -26.28 -49.54
C THR A 32 -31.21 -25.27 -50.61
N GLN A 33 -32.43 -24.73 -50.49
CA GLN A 33 -32.90 -23.65 -51.35
C GLN A 33 -32.07 -22.37 -51.18
N GLU A 34 -31.51 -22.13 -49.99
CA GLU A 34 -30.61 -21.00 -49.73
C GLU A 34 -29.37 -21.02 -50.63
N ILE A 35 -28.81 -22.20 -50.89
CA ILE A 35 -27.66 -22.36 -51.79
C ILE A 35 -28.07 -22.08 -53.25
N VAL A 36 -29.26 -22.52 -53.68
CA VAL A 36 -29.79 -22.19 -55.02
C VAL A 36 -29.89 -20.68 -55.20
N ASP A 37 -30.50 -20.00 -54.23
CA ASP A 37 -30.72 -18.55 -54.29
C ASP A 37 -29.40 -17.78 -54.27
N LEU A 38 -28.41 -18.26 -53.50
CA LEU A 38 -27.06 -17.70 -53.47
C LEU A 38 -26.32 -17.89 -54.80
N LEU A 39 -26.35 -19.09 -55.38
CA LEU A 39 -25.69 -19.37 -56.66
C LEU A 39 -26.29 -18.51 -57.79
N LYS A 40 -27.61 -18.39 -57.84
CA LYS A 40 -28.29 -17.51 -58.80
C LYS A 40 -27.96 -16.04 -58.58
N LYS A 41 -27.79 -15.62 -57.32
CA LYS A 41 -27.36 -14.26 -56.99
C LYS A 41 -25.94 -13.99 -57.50
N ILE A 42 -25.01 -14.92 -57.27
CA ILE A 42 -23.62 -14.84 -57.75
C ILE A 42 -23.58 -14.79 -59.28
N ASP A 43 -24.40 -15.58 -59.98
CA ASP A 43 -24.48 -15.58 -61.45
C ASP A 43 -25.06 -14.28 -62.02
N SER A 44 -26.04 -13.69 -61.34
CA SER A 44 -26.73 -12.48 -61.81
C SER A 44 -26.01 -11.15 -61.51
N ASP A 45 -25.03 -11.16 -60.59
CA ASP A 45 -24.40 -9.96 -60.03
C ASP A 45 -22.89 -10.14 -59.90
N ASP A 46 -22.15 -9.59 -60.86
CA ASP A 46 -20.67 -9.62 -60.90
C ASP A 46 -20.02 -9.07 -59.62
N ASP A 47 -20.62 -8.05 -58.99
CA ASP A 47 -20.12 -7.49 -57.73
C ASP A 47 -20.23 -8.52 -56.60
N SER A 48 -21.33 -9.28 -56.56
CA SER A 48 -21.53 -10.36 -55.58
C SER A 48 -20.57 -11.53 -55.81
N ALA A 49 -20.30 -11.89 -57.07
CA ALA A 49 -19.32 -12.92 -57.40
C ALA A 49 -17.89 -12.53 -56.97
N SER A 50 -17.51 -11.28 -57.26
CA SER A 50 -16.22 -10.71 -56.88
C SER A 50 -16.06 -10.57 -55.36
N ASP A 51 -17.06 -10.05 -54.65
CA ASP A 51 -17.02 -9.92 -53.19
C ASP A 51 -16.95 -11.29 -52.50
N ALA A 52 -17.65 -12.31 -53.02
CA ALA A 52 -17.65 -13.68 -52.50
C ALA A 52 -16.37 -14.46 -52.84
N GLY A 53 -15.65 -14.05 -53.89
CA GLY A 53 -14.54 -14.84 -54.44
C GLY A 53 -15.02 -16.16 -55.06
N ILE A 54 -16.18 -16.17 -55.73
CA ILE A 54 -16.74 -17.40 -56.32
C ILE A 54 -16.94 -17.21 -57.81
N ALA A 55 -16.33 -18.07 -58.62
CA ALA A 55 -16.54 -18.13 -60.06
C ALA A 55 -17.22 -19.45 -60.44
N LEU A 56 -18.42 -19.37 -61.01
CA LEU A 56 -19.18 -20.54 -61.44
C LEU A 56 -18.63 -21.09 -62.75
N ILE A 57 -18.48 -22.41 -62.83
CA ILE A 57 -17.99 -23.10 -64.03
C ILE A 57 -19.16 -23.69 -64.81
N ASP A 58 -20.13 -24.25 -64.09
CA ASP A 58 -21.37 -24.76 -64.68
C ASP A 58 -22.45 -23.67 -64.73
N ASP A 59 -23.36 -23.77 -65.71
CA ASP A 59 -24.55 -22.92 -65.81
C ASP A 59 -25.54 -23.27 -64.69
N VAL A 60 -25.93 -22.25 -63.90
CA VAL A 60 -26.80 -22.40 -62.72
C VAL A 60 -28.24 -21.92 -62.96
N SER A 61 -28.62 -21.59 -64.19
CA SER A 61 -29.96 -21.07 -64.54
C SER A 61 -31.09 -21.97 -64.01
N ASP A 62 -30.94 -23.29 -64.19
CA ASP A 62 -31.92 -24.33 -63.84
C ASP A 62 -31.50 -25.18 -62.63
N VAL A 63 -30.57 -24.69 -61.79
CA VAL A 63 -30.07 -25.45 -60.64
C VAL A 63 -31.19 -25.69 -59.61
N ALA A 64 -31.28 -26.92 -59.10
CA ALA A 64 -32.24 -27.36 -58.10
C ALA A 64 -31.55 -28.06 -56.93
N VAL A 65 -32.26 -28.16 -55.81
CA VAL A 65 -31.79 -28.90 -54.62
C VAL A 65 -31.46 -30.35 -55.00
N GLY A 66 -30.27 -30.80 -54.61
CA GLY A 66 -29.69 -32.10 -54.94
C GLY A 66 -28.70 -32.08 -56.11
N ALA A 67 -28.59 -30.97 -56.85
CA ALA A 67 -27.61 -30.83 -57.92
C ALA A 67 -26.17 -30.71 -57.38
N LYS A 68 -25.21 -31.04 -58.24
CA LYS A 68 -23.79 -30.78 -58.03
C LYS A 68 -23.34 -29.74 -59.05
N VAL A 69 -22.71 -28.68 -58.58
CA VAL A 69 -22.27 -27.54 -59.39
C VAL A 69 -20.78 -27.37 -59.20
N LYS A 70 -20.04 -27.29 -60.30
CA LYS A 70 -18.62 -26.93 -60.26
C LYS A 70 -18.45 -25.43 -60.14
N ALA A 71 -17.63 -25.02 -59.19
CA ALA A 71 -17.27 -23.63 -58.97
C ALA A 71 -15.81 -23.53 -58.53
N ARG A 72 -15.15 -22.45 -58.88
CA ARG A 72 -13.88 -22.04 -58.27
C ARG A 72 -14.18 -21.14 -57.08
N ILE A 73 -13.66 -21.51 -55.91
CA ILE A 73 -13.83 -20.75 -54.67
C ILE A 73 -12.48 -20.20 -54.24
N ASP A 74 -12.31 -18.91 -54.47
CA ASP A 74 -11.17 -18.11 -54.05
C ASP A 74 -11.42 -17.45 -52.68
N LEU A 75 -10.49 -16.60 -52.25
CA LEU A 75 -10.61 -15.83 -51.02
C LEU A 75 -11.71 -14.76 -51.18
N PRO A 76 -12.71 -14.72 -50.30
CA PRO A 76 -13.67 -13.62 -50.29
C PRO A 76 -12.94 -12.32 -49.94
N ARG A 77 -13.58 -11.19 -50.24
CA ARG A 77 -13.06 -9.89 -49.82
C ARG A 77 -12.88 -9.88 -48.29
N ILE A 78 -11.73 -9.40 -47.81
CA ILE A 78 -11.37 -9.40 -46.37
C ILE A 78 -12.46 -8.77 -45.49
N ALA A 79 -13.15 -7.74 -45.99
CA ALA A 79 -14.24 -7.07 -45.27
C ALA A 79 -15.51 -7.93 -45.10
N LEU A 80 -15.69 -8.93 -45.94
CA LEU A 80 -16.78 -9.90 -45.86
C LEU A 80 -16.42 -10.99 -44.84
N GLY A 81 -15.25 -11.60 -44.96
CA GLY A 81 -14.72 -12.57 -44.01
C GLY A 81 -13.46 -13.25 -44.55
N LEU A 82 -13.01 -14.30 -43.86
CA LEU A 82 -11.82 -15.06 -44.23
C LEU A 82 -12.16 -16.51 -44.52
N LEU A 83 -11.70 -17.03 -45.65
CA LEU A 83 -11.70 -18.45 -45.95
C LEU A 83 -10.28 -18.98 -45.76
N ALA A 84 -10.10 -19.98 -44.88
CA ALA A 84 -8.79 -20.55 -44.60
C ALA A 84 -8.87 -22.08 -44.65
N TRP A 85 -7.83 -22.73 -45.19
CA TRP A 85 -7.82 -24.19 -45.27
C TRP A 85 -7.64 -24.85 -43.92
N ASN A 86 -6.79 -24.25 -43.09
CA ASN A 86 -6.50 -24.69 -41.73
C ASN A 86 -6.19 -23.48 -40.84
N ILE A 87 -5.98 -23.72 -39.54
CA ILE A 87 -5.67 -22.65 -38.57
C ILE A 87 -4.38 -21.90 -38.91
N GLY A 88 -3.40 -22.56 -39.54
CA GLY A 88 -2.14 -21.96 -39.97
C GLY A 88 -2.33 -20.88 -41.02
N ASP A 89 -3.21 -21.13 -41.98
CA ASP A 89 -3.56 -20.16 -43.03
C ASP A 89 -4.35 -18.99 -42.45
N LEU A 90 -5.24 -19.25 -41.48
CA LEU A 90 -5.96 -18.20 -40.77
C LEU A 90 -5.00 -17.23 -40.07
N ILE A 91 -3.94 -17.75 -39.45
CA ILE A 91 -2.94 -16.95 -38.70
C ILE A 91 -1.73 -16.54 -39.54
N ALA A 92 -1.77 -16.69 -40.86
CA ALA A 92 -0.68 -16.25 -41.73
C ALA A 92 -0.50 -14.72 -41.71
N GLY A 93 -1.61 -13.97 -41.57
CA GLY A 93 -1.61 -12.52 -41.45
C GLY A 93 -1.32 -12.00 -40.05
N SER A 94 -0.90 -10.73 -39.94
CA SER A 94 -0.60 -10.07 -38.64
C SER A 94 -1.86 -9.82 -37.80
N GLY A 95 -2.99 -9.46 -38.43
CA GLY A 95 -4.26 -9.18 -37.74
C GLY A 95 -4.75 -10.37 -36.89
N PRO A 96 -4.97 -11.55 -37.50
CA PRO A 96 -5.42 -12.75 -36.79
C PRO A 96 -4.49 -13.22 -35.66
N ARG A 97 -3.23 -12.77 -35.61
CA ARG A 97 -2.31 -13.10 -34.50
C ARG A 97 -2.53 -12.24 -33.25
N ILE A 98 -3.21 -11.10 -33.40
CA ILE A 98 -3.50 -10.17 -32.31
C ILE A 98 -4.95 -10.32 -31.84
N GLU A 99 -5.88 -10.54 -32.75
CA GLU A 99 -7.31 -10.57 -32.48
C GLU A 99 -8.02 -11.58 -33.38
N GLU A 100 -8.98 -12.32 -32.82
CA GLU A 100 -9.75 -13.30 -33.59
C GLU A 100 -10.63 -12.57 -34.63
N PRO A 101 -10.58 -12.94 -35.91
CA PRO A 101 -11.48 -12.34 -36.90
C PRO A 101 -12.94 -12.66 -36.59
N GLY A 102 -13.83 -11.68 -36.74
CA GLY A 102 -15.26 -11.88 -36.48
C GLY A 102 -15.95 -12.87 -37.42
N HIS A 103 -15.40 -13.04 -38.63
CA HIS A 103 -15.97 -13.89 -39.68
C HIS A 103 -14.88 -14.69 -40.37
N TYR A 104 -14.85 -16.01 -40.16
CA TYR A 104 -14.00 -16.92 -40.92
C TYR A 104 -14.62 -18.32 -41.05
N PHE A 105 -14.11 -19.10 -41.99
CA PHE A 105 -14.42 -20.52 -42.16
C PHE A 105 -13.14 -21.32 -42.31
N LEU A 106 -13.01 -22.42 -41.56
CA LEU A 106 -11.92 -23.39 -41.65
C LEU A 106 -12.38 -24.60 -42.45
N VAL A 107 -11.75 -24.83 -43.60
CA VAL A 107 -12.14 -25.93 -44.52
C VAL A 107 -11.85 -27.30 -43.92
N ASP A 108 -10.65 -27.52 -43.38
CA ASP A 108 -10.23 -28.80 -42.81
C ASP A 108 -11.12 -29.30 -41.66
N ALA A 109 -11.56 -28.36 -40.83
CA ALA A 109 -12.40 -28.61 -39.67
C ALA A 109 -13.90 -28.44 -39.96
N GLY A 110 -14.27 -27.88 -41.11
CA GLY A 110 -15.64 -27.50 -41.44
C GLY A 110 -16.27 -26.53 -40.43
N TYR A 111 -15.46 -25.64 -39.85
CA TYR A 111 -15.82 -24.86 -38.66
C TYR A 111 -15.95 -23.36 -38.96
N ALA A 112 -16.97 -22.73 -38.39
CA ALA A 112 -17.12 -21.27 -38.31
C ALA A 112 -17.31 -20.81 -36.85
N PRO A 113 -16.97 -19.55 -36.51
CA PRO A 113 -17.34 -18.96 -35.22
C PRO A 113 -18.84 -19.06 -34.96
N GLY A 114 -19.21 -19.67 -33.84
CA GLY A 114 -20.60 -19.89 -33.43
C GLY A 114 -21.05 -21.35 -33.51
N ASP A 115 -20.25 -22.24 -34.11
CA ASP A 115 -20.54 -23.67 -34.12
C ASP A 115 -20.38 -24.29 -32.71
N ASP A 116 -21.22 -25.28 -32.40
CA ASP A 116 -21.23 -25.96 -31.09
C ASP A 116 -19.94 -26.72 -30.80
N GLN A 117 -19.36 -27.36 -31.83
CA GLN A 117 -18.14 -28.16 -31.71
C GLN A 117 -16.93 -27.34 -32.15
N VAL A 118 -16.24 -26.74 -31.18
CA VAL A 118 -15.02 -25.98 -31.42
C VAL A 118 -13.81 -26.93 -31.58
N PRO A 119 -13.07 -26.88 -32.70
CA PRO A 119 -11.86 -27.69 -32.88
C PRO A 119 -10.78 -27.35 -31.85
N ASP A 120 -9.97 -28.33 -31.43
CA ASP A 120 -8.89 -28.13 -30.45
C ASP A 120 -7.89 -27.05 -30.91
N ALA A 121 -7.58 -27.01 -32.21
CA ALA A 121 -6.73 -25.98 -32.82
C ALA A 121 -7.27 -24.56 -32.57
N VAL A 122 -8.58 -24.36 -32.66
CA VAL A 122 -9.24 -23.06 -32.42
C VAL A 122 -9.22 -22.73 -30.93
N THR A 123 -9.45 -23.72 -30.05
CA THR A 123 -9.34 -23.53 -28.59
C THR A 123 -7.94 -23.08 -28.18
N ARG A 124 -6.90 -23.72 -28.72
CA ARG A 124 -5.49 -23.33 -28.47
C ARG A 124 -5.17 -21.95 -29.02
N TYR A 125 -5.63 -21.66 -30.23
CA TYR A 125 -5.50 -20.34 -30.84
C TYR A 125 -6.11 -19.24 -29.96
N ARG A 126 -7.36 -19.39 -29.52
CA ARG A 126 -8.02 -18.45 -28.60
C ARG A 126 -7.25 -18.29 -27.30
N LYS A 127 -6.68 -19.37 -26.75
CA LYS A 127 -5.85 -19.30 -25.55
C LYS A 127 -4.57 -18.49 -25.77
N VAL A 128 -3.92 -18.61 -26.93
CA VAL A 128 -2.78 -17.75 -27.29
C VAL A 128 -3.23 -16.29 -27.38
N LEU A 129 -4.38 -15.99 -27.97
CA LEU A 129 -4.90 -14.62 -28.03
C LEU A 129 -5.17 -14.02 -26.65
N GLU A 130 -5.68 -14.81 -25.69
CA GLU A 130 -5.82 -14.36 -24.30
C GLU A 130 -4.47 -13.99 -23.67
N VAL A 131 -3.42 -14.79 -23.95
CA VAL A 131 -2.04 -14.49 -23.51
C VAL A 131 -1.52 -13.23 -24.19
N VAL A 132 -1.71 -13.08 -25.51
CA VAL A 132 -1.34 -11.85 -26.24
C VAL A 132 -2.02 -10.63 -25.64
N ALA A 133 -3.32 -10.71 -25.35
CA ALA A 133 -4.08 -9.64 -24.73
C ALA A 133 -3.56 -9.28 -23.32
N LEU A 134 -3.15 -10.27 -22.52
CA LEU A 134 -2.51 -10.03 -21.23
C LEU A 134 -1.14 -9.34 -21.40
N LEU A 135 -0.30 -9.82 -22.31
CA LEU A 135 1.00 -9.24 -22.59
C LEU A 135 0.86 -7.80 -23.11
N ALA A 136 -0.12 -7.53 -23.96
CA ALA A 136 -0.46 -6.19 -24.44
C ALA A 136 -0.82 -5.22 -23.31
N LYS A 137 -1.49 -5.69 -22.25
CA LYS A 137 -1.78 -4.87 -21.06
C LYS A 137 -0.54 -4.55 -20.24
N SER A 138 0.50 -5.37 -20.32
CA SER A 138 1.79 -5.11 -19.65
C SER A 138 2.73 -4.27 -20.52
N ALA A 139 2.64 -4.38 -21.84
CA ALA A 139 3.51 -3.68 -22.79
C ALA A 139 3.27 -2.17 -22.79
N SER A 140 4.30 -1.41 -23.21
CA SER A 140 4.19 0.05 -23.37
C SER A 140 3.33 0.43 -24.56
N PHE A 141 3.36 -0.36 -25.63
CA PHE A 141 2.58 -0.14 -26.85
C PHE A 141 2.38 -1.45 -27.63
N LEU A 142 1.25 -1.58 -28.34
CA LEU A 142 0.99 -2.65 -29.29
C LEU A 142 0.86 -2.05 -30.70
N ASP A 143 1.81 -2.37 -31.57
CA ASP A 143 1.73 -2.06 -33.00
C ASP A 143 0.88 -3.14 -33.68
N ARG A 144 -0.39 -2.83 -33.92
CA ARG A 144 -1.35 -3.74 -34.55
C ARG A 144 -1.02 -4.03 -36.02
N THR A 145 -0.38 -3.10 -36.73
CA THR A 145 -0.05 -3.27 -38.15
C THR A 145 1.02 -4.34 -38.32
N ARG A 146 2.06 -4.29 -37.48
CA ARG A 146 3.16 -5.28 -37.49
C ARG A 146 2.98 -6.45 -36.55
N ALA A 147 1.92 -6.45 -35.74
CA ALA A 147 1.72 -7.40 -34.65
C ALA A 147 2.94 -7.45 -33.70
N GLU A 148 3.39 -6.28 -33.24
CA GLU A 148 4.56 -6.16 -32.35
C GLU A 148 4.17 -5.56 -30.99
N LEU A 149 4.55 -6.25 -29.91
CA LEU A 149 4.50 -5.72 -28.55
C LEU A 149 5.80 -4.97 -28.26
N ILE A 150 5.70 -3.72 -27.84
CA ILE A 150 6.84 -2.83 -27.57
C ILE A 150 6.95 -2.58 -26.07
N PHE A 151 8.15 -2.85 -25.54
CA PHE A 151 8.51 -2.65 -24.15
C PHE A 151 9.62 -1.59 -24.09
N VAL A 152 9.39 -0.49 -23.37
CA VAL A 152 10.37 0.60 -23.22
C VAL A 152 11.02 0.50 -21.84
N LYS A 153 12.21 -0.10 -21.79
CA LYS A 153 13.04 -0.19 -20.58
C LYS A 153 14.52 -0.17 -20.95
N ASP A 154 15.19 0.93 -20.61
CA ASP A 154 16.60 1.21 -20.96
C ASP A 154 16.87 1.03 -22.47
N GLY A 155 15.89 1.40 -23.29
CA GLY A 155 15.86 1.15 -24.73
C GLY A 155 14.54 0.54 -25.19
N LYS A 156 14.46 0.27 -26.51
CA LYS A 156 13.28 -0.34 -27.15
C LYS A 156 13.49 -1.84 -27.26
N ILE A 157 12.60 -2.62 -26.65
CA ILE A 157 12.52 -4.08 -26.82
C ILE A 157 11.25 -4.40 -27.59
N VAL A 158 11.40 -5.20 -28.65
CA VAL A 158 10.32 -5.62 -29.53
C VAL A 158 10.08 -7.11 -29.34
N LEU A 159 8.82 -7.47 -29.13
CA LEU A 159 8.33 -8.84 -29.09
C LEU A 159 7.33 -9.01 -30.25
N PRO A 160 7.78 -9.50 -31.42
CA PRO A 160 6.89 -9.76 -32.54
C PRO A 160 5.98 -10.94 -32.22
N VAL A 161 4.67 -10.77 -32.32
CA VAL A 161 3.67 -11.81 -32.07
C VAL A 161 3.65 -12.75 -33.27
N ASN A 162 4.63 -13.65 -33.33
CA ASN A 162 4.81 -14.64 -34.37
C ASN A 162 4.65 -16.04 -33.80
N PHE A 163 3.61 -16.75 -34.23
CA PHE A 163 3.34 -18.13 -33.86
C PHE A 163 2.66 -18.85 -35.02
N GLY A 164 2.95 -20.14 -35.19
CA GLY A 164 2.32 -21.00 -36.17
C GLY A 164 1.60 -22.18 -35.53
N THR A 165 1.23 -23.15 -36.36
CA THR A 165 0.59 -24.40 -35.93
C THR A 165 1.47 -25.19 -34.95
N ALA A 166 2.80 -25.17 -35.12
CA ALA A 166 3.73 -25.84 -34.23
C ALA A 166 3.65 -25.29 -32.79
N GLU A 167 3.64 -23.96 -32.63
CA GLU A 167 3.51 -23.32 -31.33
C GLU A 167 2.13 -23.55 -30.71
N LEU A 168 1.05 -23.54 -31.51
CA LEU A 168 -0.29 -23.86 -31.02
C LEU A 168 -0.37 -25.28 -30.44
N ASN A 169 0.18 -26.25 -31.18
CA ASN A 169 0.19 -27.66 -30.77
C ASN A 169 1.07 -27.89 -29.53
N ALA A 170 2.19 -27.17 -29.42
CA ALA A 170 3.11 -27.27 -28.29
C ALA A 170 2.67 -26.46 -27.05
N LEU A 171 1.59 -25.67 -27.14
CA LEU A 171 1.11 -24.84 -26.05
C LEU A 171 0.70 -25.69 -24.84
N ASP A 172 1.32 -25.42 -23.69
CA ASP A 172 0.87 -25.91 -22.40
C ASP A 172 -0.33 -25.07 -21.91
N LEU A 173 -1.53 -25.62 -22.10
CA LEU A 173 -2.78 -24.99 -21.69
C LEU A 173 -2.86 -24.79 -20.17
N ALA A 174 -2.25 -25.66 -19.36
CA ALA A 174 -2.27 -25.52 -17.90
C ALA A 174 -1.38 -24.34 -17.47
N ALA A 175 -0.19 -24.21 -18.08
CA ALA A 175 0.68 -23.07 -17.84
C ALA A 175 0.04 -21.74 -18.28
N ALA A 176 -0.63 -21.71 -19.43
CA ALA A 176 -1.37 -20.53 -19.89
C ALA A 176 -2.49 -20.14 -18.90
N HIS A 177 -3.29 -21.11 -18.44
CA HIS A 177 -4.33 -20.85 -17.44
C HIS A 177 -3.77 -20.36 -16.11
N ARG A 178 -2.64 -20.91 -15.65
CA ARG A 178 -1.97 -20.44 -14.42
C ARG A 178 -1.54 -18.98 -14.55
N LEU A 179 -0.89 -18.62 -15.66
CA LEU A 179 -0.45 -17.24 -15.91
C LEU A 179 -1.65 -16.28 -15.91
N LEU A 180 -2.70 -16.61 -16.67
CA LEU A 180 -3.92 -15.80 -16.74
C LEU A 180 -4.63 -15.71 -15.39
N GLY A 181 -4.63 -16.80 -14.61
CA GLY A 181 -5.26 -16.88 -13.29
C GLY A 181 -4.68 -15.90 -12.27
N HIS A 182 -3.42 -15.49 -12.39
CA HIS A 182 -2.85 -14.43 -11.55
C HIS A 182 -3.56 -13.07 -11.71
N PHE A 183 -4.30 -12.88 -12.80
CA PHE A 183 -5.01 -11.64 -13.15
C PHE A 183 -6.54 -11.79 -13.17
N ALA A 184 -7.06 -12.86 -12.56
CA ALA A 184 -8.49 -13.09 -12.42
C ALA A 184 -9.17 -12.07 -11.48
N ASP A 185 -8.41 -11.54 -10.52
CA ASP A 185 -8.79 -10.42 -9.66
C ASP A 185 -8.00 -9.16 -10.01
N ASP A 186 -8.53 -8.01 -9.59
CA ASP A 186 -7.88 -6.71 -9.77
C ASP A 186 -6.95 -6.32 -8.61
N LEU A 187 -6.71 -7.22 -7.65
CA LEU A 187 -5.86 -6.94 -6.50
C LEU A 187 -4.40 -6.74 -6.95
N HIS A 188 -3.87 -5.54 -6.69
CA HIS A 188 -2.53 -5.12 -7.09
C HIS A 188 -2.23 -5.38 -8.57
N ARG A 189 -3.26 -5.23 -9.43
CA ARG A 189 -3.19 -5.55 -10.86
C ARG A 189 -2.03 -4.83 -11.56
N GLU A 190 -1.86 -3.54 -11.30
CA GLU A 190 -0.79 -2.72 -11.90
C GLU A 190 0.59 -3.25 -11.51
N GLN A 191 0.78 -3.67 -10.25
CA GLN A 191 2.05 -4.23 -9.79
C GLN A 191 2.31 -5.61 -10.41
N LYS A 192 1.29 -6.46 -10.52
CA LYS A 192 1.40 -7.74 -11.25
C LYS A 192 1.77 -7.51 -12.72
N LEU A 193 1.18 -6.50 -13.38
CA LEU A 193 1.51 -6.13 -14.77
C LEU A 193 2.94 -5.59 -14.88
N SER A 194 3.39 -4.81 -13.91
CA SER A 194 4.78 -4.31 -13.87
C SER A 194 5.79 -5.46 -13.69
N ILE A 195 5.53 -6.42 -12.80
CA ILE A 195 6.38 -7.61 -12.63
C ILE A 195 6.38 -8.46 -13.91
N LEU A 196 5.24 -8.60 -14.58
CA LEU A 196 5.14 -9.29 -15.86
C LEU A 196 5.94 -8.57 -16.95
N PHE A 197 5.81 -7.25 -17.06
CA PHE A 197 6.60 -6.42 -17.98
C PHE A 197 8.09 -6.69 -17.81
N GLU A 198 8.57 -6.68 -16.57
CA GLU A 198 9.98 -6.93 -16.25
C GLU A 198 10.43 -8.33 -16.65
N THR A 199 9.61 -9.33 -16.31
CA THR A 199 9.89 -10.73 -16.65
C THR A 199 10.00 -10.93 -18.16
N ILE A 200 9.13 -10.30 -18.94
CA ILE A 200 9.14 -10.40 -20.41
C ILE A 200 10.33 -9.67 -21.01
N VAL A 201 10.67 -8.49 -20.50
CA VAL A 201 11.86 -7.73 -20.92
C VAL A 201 13.13 -8.56 -20.74
N ASP A 202 13.32 -9.17 -19.58
CA ASP A 202 14.50 -9.97 -19.27
C ASP A 202 14.59 -11.23 -20.15
N LEU A 203 13.46 -11.90 -20.42
CA LEU A 203 13.41 -13.04 -21.33
C LEU A 203 13.73 -12.62 -22.78
N CYS A 204 13.24 -11.48 -23.23
CA CYS A 204 13.48 -10.99 -24.60
C CYS A 204 14.93 -10.55 -24.83
N ARG A 205 15.60 -10.00 -23.81
CA ARG A 205 17.01 -9.57 -23.90
C ARG A 205 17.97 -10.72 -24.21
N SER A 206 17.64 -11.94 -23.78
CA SER A 206 18.47 -13.14 -23.96
C SER A 206 18.21 -13.89 -25.28
N HIS A 207 17.27 -13.44 -26.12
CA HIS A 207 16.81 -14.16 -27.30
C HIS A 207 16.80 -13.31 -28.59
N GLN A 208 17.09 -13.96 -29.72
CA GLN A 208 16.96 -13.38 -31.06
C GLN A 208 15.51 -12.99 -31.36
N LEU A 209 15.33 -11.87 -32.08
CA LEU A 209 14.05 -11.21 -32.30
C LEU A 209 12.94 -12.15 -32.82
N GLU A 210 13.24 -12.94 -33.84
CA GLU A 210 12.26 -13.77 -34.56
C GLU A 210 11.69 -14.92 -33.70
N GLY A 211 12.47 -15.44 -32.75
CA GLY A 211 12.08 -16.56 -31.89
C GLY A 211 11.50 -16.15 -30.54
N ARG A 212 11.42 -14.85 -30.22
CA ARG A 212 11.05 -14.38 -28.87
C ARG A 212 9.67 -14.84 -28.45
N PHE A 213 8.66 -14.73 -29.32
CA PHE A 213 7.30 -15.07 -28.94
C PHE A 213 7.09 -16.57 -28.81
N ALA A 214 7.65 -17.37 -29.72
CA ALA A 214 7.68 -18.82 -29.57
C ALA A 214 8.37 -19.24 -28.25
N PHE A 215 9.47 -18.56 -27.87
CA PHE A 215 10.13 -18.79 -26.59
C PHE A 215 9.25 -18.41 -25.39
N VAL A 216 8.55 -17.27 -25.44
CA VAL A 216 7.58 -16.87 -24.41
C VAL A 216 6.49 -17.94 -24.25
N LEU A 217 5.90 -18.43 -25.35
CA LEU A 217 4.86 -19.46 -25.31
C LEU A 217 5.35 -20.79 -24.72
N ARG A 218 6.60 -21.19 -24.99
CA ARG A 218 7.19 -22.41 -24.42
C ARG A 218 7.51 -22.30 -22.92
N ASN A 219 7.66 -21.08 -22.40
CA ASN A 219 8.09 -20.82 -21.03
C ASN A 219 7.01 -20.14 -20.18
N LEU A 220 5.73 -20.26 -20.54
CA LEU A 220 4.62 -19.65 -19.77
C LEU A 220 4.59 -20.09 -18.30
N GLY A 221 4.98 -21.34 -18.02
CA GLY A 221 5.06 -21.86 -16.65
C GLY A 221 6.10 -21.11 -15.81
N GLU A 222 7.31 -20.92 -16.35
CA GLU A 222 8.38 -20.17 -15.68
C GLU A 222 8.01 -18.70 -15.50
N ILE A 223 7.35 -18.10 -16.50
CA ILE A 223 6.84 -16.72 -16.40
C ILE A 223 5.83 -16.61 -15.25
N ALA A 224 4.89 -17.56 -15.14
CA ALA A 224 3.93 -17.58 -14.04
C ALA A 224 4.60 -17.73 -12.67
N ASP A 225 5.63 -18.59 -12.57
CA ASP A 225 6.39 -18.78 -11.33
C ASP A 225 7.17 -17.52 -10.93
N LYS A 226 7.84 -16.87 -11.89
CA LYS A 226 8.55 -15.60 -11.68
C LYS A 226 7.59 -14.48 -11.27
N LEU A 227 6.42 -14.39 -11.89
CA LEU A 227 5.38 -13.44 -11.51
C LEU A 227 4.91 -13.68 -10.07
N ALA A 228 4.62 -14.93 -9.71
CA ALA A 228 4.19 -15.29 -8.37
C ALA A 228 5.26 -14.95 -7.31
N ALA A 229 6.53 -15.25 -7.60
CA ALA A 229 7.65 -14.94 -6.73
C ALA A 229 7.85 -13.42 -6.56
N GLY A 230 7.84 -12.67 -7.67
CA GLY A 230 7.94 -11.21 -7.65
C GLY A 230 6.79 -10.56 -6.88
N TYR A 231 5.56 -11.06 -7.05
CA TYR A 231 4.40 -10.55 -6.33
C TYR A 231 4.49 -10.85 -4.83
N ARG A 232 4.97 -12.04 -4.44
CA ARG A 232 5.22 -12.38 -3.03
C ARG A 232 6.25 -11.43 -2.41
N MET A 233 7.31 -11.10 -3.14
CA MET A 233 8.32 -10.13 -2.69
C MET A 233 7.72 -8.73 -2.53
N PHE A 234 6.95 -8.25 -3.51
CA PHE A 234 6.21 -7.00 -3.40
C PHE A 234 5.29 -6.96 -2.17
N ALA A 235 4.45 -7.98 -1.99
CA ALA A 235 3.53 -8.08 -0.86
C ALA A 235 4.28 -8.08 0.49
N SER A 236 5.42 -8.78 0.57
CA SER A 236 6.27 -8.77 1.77
C SER A 236 6.87 -7.39 2.05
N SER A 237 7.26 -6.63 1.01
CA SER A 237 7.81 -5.28 1.16
C SER A 237 6.77 -4.26 1.64
N PHE A 238 5.51 -4.40 1.20
CA PHE A 238 4.41 -3.56 1.65
C PHE A 238 4.08 -3.85 3.13
N SER A 239 4.08 -5.13 3.50
CA SER A 239 3.98 -5.55 4.89
C SER A 239 5.12 -4.97 5.74
N TYR A 240 6.37 -5.05 5.28
CA TYR A 240 7.52 -4.44 5.95
C TYR A 240 7.38 -2.92 6.14
N ALA A 241 6.98 -2.19 5.09
CA ALA A 241 6.77 -0.75 5.17
C ALA A 241 5.69 -0.38 6.19
N LYS A 242 4.60 -1.14 6.22
CA LYS A 242 3.52 -0.97 7.20
C LYS A 242 4.00 -1.23 8.63
N ILE A 243 4.72 -2.35 8.85
CA ILE A 243 5.29 -2.72 10.15
C ILE A 243 6.24 -1.62 10.65
N LYS A 244 7.12 -1.14 9.77
CA LYS A 244 8.06 -0.06 10.10
C LYS A 244 7.31 1.21 10.52
N GLY A 245 6.25 1.59 9.82
CA GLY A 245 5.40 2.72 10.19
C GLY A 245 4.76 2.54 11.57
N GLU A 246 4.14 1.39 11.82
CA GLU A 246 3.52 1.08 13.13
C GLU A 246 4.55 1.11 14.28
N LEU A 247 5.78 0.64 14.02
CA LEU A 247 6.87 0.69 14.99
C LEU A 247 7.37 2.12 15.24
N GLU A 248 7.52 2.93 14.19
CA GLU A 248 7.93 4.33 14.30
C GLU A 248 6.91 5.13 15.11
N ASP A 249 5.62 4.94 14.83
CA ASP A 249 4.51 5.56 15.57
C ASP A 249 4.52 5.15 17.04
N ALA A 250 4.65 3.85 17.32
CA ALA A 250 4.72 3.33 18.68
C ALA A 250 5.94 3.89 19.44
N ARG A 251 7.10 3.96 18.78
CA ARG A 251 8.32 4.54 19.36
C ARG A 251 8.10 6.00 19.75
N ILE A 252 7.46 6.78 18.89
CA ILE A 252 7.17 8.20 19.14
C ILE A 252 6.21 8.33 20.33
N ASP A 253 5.08 7.61 20.31
CA ASP A 253 4.06 7.66 21.36
C ASP A 253 4.62 7.24 22.73
N TYR A 254 5.33 6.11 22.81
CA TYR A 254 5.94 5.68 24.07
C TYR A 254 7.04 6.63 24.53
N THR A 255 7.82 7.22 23.63
CA THR A 255 8.83 8.22 24.01
C THR A 255 8.16 9.45 24.62
N GLN A 256 7.04 9.90 24.06
CA GLN A 256 6.27 11.02 24.60
C GLN A 256 5.66 10.69 25.97
N LYS A 257 5.04 9.51 26.12
CA LYS A 257 4.49 9.04 27.40
C LYS A 257 5.57 8.94 28.48
N ILE A 258 6.72 8.34 28.16
CA ILE A 258 7.86 8.28 29.08
C ILE A 258 8.35 9.68 29.45
N HIS A 259 8.50 10.58 28.47
CA HIS A 259 8.94 11.95 28.72
C HIS A 259 7.98 12.69 29.66
N LYS A 260 6.67 12.55 29.47
CA LYS A 260 5.65 13.10 30.36
C LYS A 260 5.83 12.59 31.79
N THR A 261 5.96 11.28 31.98
CA THR A 261 6.18 10.69 33.31
C THR A 261 7.48 11.19 33.95
N ILE A 262 8.55 11.40 33.17
CA ILE A 262 9.81 11.99 33.68
C ILE A 262 9.58 13.41 34.19
N VAL A 263 8.90 14.26 33.42
CA VAL A 263 8.60 15.63 33.82
C VAL A 263 7.79 15.64 35.12
N ASP A 264 6.80 14.74 35.25
CA ASP A 264 5.99 14.63 36.46
C ASP A 264 6.81 14.18 37.68
N ILE A 265 7.77 13.24 37.51
CA ILE A 265 8.72 12.82 38.57
C ILE A 265 9.65 13.96 38.95
N GLN A 266 10.20 14.69 37.97
CA GLN A 266 11.08 15.83 38.22
C GLN A 266 10.38 16.92 39.04
N ASN A 267 9.13 17.23 38.70
CA ASN A 267 8.31 18.18 39.45
C ASN A 267 8.11 17.74 40.91
N GLN A 268 7.88 16.44 41.15
CA GLN A 268 7.74 15.91 42.52
C GLN A 268 9.08 15.94 43.28
N LEU A 269 10.19 15.61 42.61
CA LEU A 269 11.53 15.67 43.19
C LEU A 269 11.92 17.09 43.61
N LEU A 270 11.58 18.11 42.81
CA LEU A 270 11.79 19.52 43.17
C LEU A 270 11.00 19.94 44.43
N GLY A 271 9.89 19.27 44.73
CA GLY A 271 9.12 19.49 45.95
C GLY A 271 9.84 19.03 47.22
N ILE A 272 10.74 18.03 47.14
CA ILE A 272 11.41 17.44 48.32
C ILE A 272 12.34 18.45 49.03
N PRO A 273 13.25 19.17 48.34
CA PRO A 273 14.09 20.19 48.98
C PRO A 273 13.27 21.32 49.62
N VAL A 274 12.24 21.79 48.93
CA VAL A 274 11.35 22.86 49.44
C VAL A 274 10.64 22.40 50.70
N ALA A 275 10.04 21.20 50.69
CA ALA A 275 9.40 20.61 51.85
C ALA A 275 10.38 20.42 53.02
N THR A 276 11.62 20.00 52.72
CA THR A 276 12.68 19.82 53.73
C THR A 276 13.05 21.14 54.41
N ILE A 277 13.22 22.22 53.64
CA ILE A 277 13.52 23.56 54.17
C ILE A 277 12.35 24.08 55.02
N VAL A 278 11.11 23.86 54.58
CA VAL A 278 9.91 24.25 55.34
C VAL A 278 9.86 23.51 56.69
N VAL A 279 10.07 22.20 56.70
CA VAL A 279 10.10 21.42 57.96
C VAL A 279 11.24 21.88 58.86
N ALA A 280 12.44 22.10 58.32
CA ALA A 280 13.60 22.54 59.10
C ALA A 280 13.43 23.96 59.70
N SER A 281 12.80 24.89 58.96
CA SER A 281 12.62 26.28 59.39
C SER A 281 11.44 26.51 60.34
N GLN A 282 10.42 25.66 60.28
CA GLN A 282 9.20 25.83 61.07
C GLN A 282 9.22 25.10 62.42
N LEU A 283 10.19 24.19 62.64
CA LEU A 283 10.37 23.51 63.92
C LEU A 283 11.05 24.43 64.95
N LYS A 284 10.40 24.64 66.09
CA LYS A 284 10.90 25.52 67.18
C LYS A 284 11.40 24.69 68.37
N ALA A 285 12.44 25.15 69.05
CA ALA A 285 12.91 24.57 70.31
C ALA A 285 11.90 24.89 71.44
N PRO A 286 11.30 23.89 72.11
CA PRO A 286 10.28 24.14 73.13
C PRO A 286 10.93 24.62 74.43
N THR A 287 10.51 25.77 74.96
CA THR A 287 10.98 26.31 76.26
C THR A 287 9.97 26.13 77.41
N ALA A 288 8.71 25.76 77.12
CA ALA A 288 7.69 25.28 78.09
C ALA A 288 6.48 24.67 77.36
N CYS A 289 5.48 24.14 78.09
CA CYS A 289 4.17 23.68 77.59
C CYS A 289 3.35 24.81 76.90
N GLY A 290 3.81 25.32 75.75
CA GLY A 290 3.23 26.44 75.01
C GLY A 290 2.79 26.10 73.57
N PRO A 291 2.32 27.09 72.79
CA PRO A 291 1.88 26.95 71.41
C PRO A 291 2.92 26.32 70.46
N GLU A 292 4.20 26.36 70.82
CA GLU A 292 5.34 25.82 70.06
C GLU A 292 5.26 24.30 69.88
N LEU A 293 4.72 23.58 70.87
CA LEU A 293 4.50 22.13 70.77
C LEU A 293 3.42 21.78 69.73
N TRP A 294 2.35 22.59 69.66
CA TRP A 294 1.28 22.42 68.67
C TRP A 294 1.76 22.74 67.26
N VAL A 295 2.63 23.74 67.09
CA VAL A 295 3.29 24.04 65.81
C VAL A 295 4.17 22.86 65.37
N ASN A 296 5.03 22.33 66.24
CA ASN A 296 5.88 21.18 65.90
C ASN A 296 5.06 19.91 65.59
N PHE A 297 3.92 19.72 66.26
CA PHE A 297 3.00 18.63 65.95
C PHE A 297 2.32 18.82 64.59
N ALA A 298 1.83 20.02 64.29
CA ALA A 298 1.22 20.36 63.00
C ALA A 298 2.22 20.21 61.83
N VAL A 299 3.46 20.64 62.01
CA VAL A 299 4.55 20.47 61.03
C VAL A 299 4.85 18.99 60.79
N LEU A 300 4.89 18.16 61.84
CA LEU A 300 5.11 16.72 61.69
C LEU A 300 3.94 16.03 60.96
N VAL A 301 2.70 16.38 61.30
CA VAL A 301 1.50 15.88 60.60
C VAL A 301 1.54 16.29 59.13
N GLY A 302 1.89 17.54 58.82
CA GLY A 302 2.08 18.02 57.46
C GLY A 302 3.17 17.25 56.70
N ALA A 303 4.29 16.94 57.35
CA ALA A 303 5.37 16.13 56.76
C ALA A 303 4.90 14.71 56.42
N TRP A 304 4.13 14.06 57.30
CA TRP A 304 3.59 12.72 57.03
C TRP A 304 2.49 12.73 55.96
N ILE A 305 1.63 13.76 55.93
CA ILE A 305 0.66 13.94 54.85
C ILE A 305 1.39 14.09 53.51
N PHE A 306 2.48 14.88 53.46
CA PHE A 306 3.30 15.01 52.26
C PHE A 306 3.92 13.67 51.83
N VAL A 307 4.47 12.89 52.76
CA VAL A 307 5.00 11.54 52.47
C VAL A 307 3.90 10.62 51.92
N ILE A 308 2.69 10.65 52.48
CA ILE A 308 1.56 9.85 51.98
C ILE A 308 1.18 10.26 50.56
N LEU A 309 1.03 11.57 50.30
CA LEU A 309 0.70 12.07 48.96
C LEU A 309 1.80 11.73 47.94
N LEU A 310 3.07 11.82 48.34
CA LEU A 310 4.21 11.41 47.52
C LEU A 310 4.16 9.91 47.21
N MET A 311 3.83 9.06 48.19
CA MET A 311 3.68 7.61 47.98
C MET A 311 2.53 7.26 47.04
N VAL A 312 1.39 7.94 47.16
CA VAL A 312 0.26 7.79 46.22
C VAL A 312 0.69 8.19 44.81
N ALA A 313 1.40 9.30 44.66
CA ALA A 313 1.87 9.78 43.36
C ALA A 313 2.89 8.82 42.71
N ILE A 314 3.85 8.30 43.49
CA ILE A 314 4.82 7.29 43.04
C ILE A 314 4.10 6.02 42.61
N THR A 315 3.12 5.54 43.39
CA THR A 315 2.37 4.32 43.08
C THR A 315 1.59 4.47 41.76
N ASN A 316 0.97 5.63 41.53
CA ASN A 316 0.27 5.93 40.29
C ASN A 316 1.21 5.93 39.07
N GLN A 317 2.41 6.51 39.21
CA GLN A 317 3.42 6.50 38.16
C GLN A 317 3.96 5.09 37.90
N TRP A 318 4.06 4.27 38.94
CA TRP A 318 4.50 2.88 38.81
C TRP A 318 3.48 2.03 38.05
N LEU A 319 2.18 2.15 38.39
CA LEU A 319 1.10 1.50 37.66
C LEU A 319 1.06 1.93 36.18
N THR A 320 1.29 3.21 35.92
CA THR A 320 1.35 3.75 34.55
C THR A 320 2.51 3.14 33.76
N LEU A 321 3.70 3.02 34.38
CA LEU A 321 4.86 2.37 33.77
C LEU A 321 4.64 0.87 33.52
N ASP A 322 3.87 0.20 34.38
CA ASP A 322 3.50 -1.20 34.20
C ASP A 322 2.59 -1.39 32.99
N VAL A 323 1.54 -0.58 32.86
CA VAL A 323 0.65 -0.61 31.69
C VAL A 323 1.42 -0.34 30.40
N ILE A 324 2.32 0.65 30.40
CA ILE A 324 3.17 0.95 29.23
C ILE A 324 4.10 -0.23 28.92
N GLY A 325 4.69 -0.86 29.94
CA GLY A 325 5.56 -2.02 29.76
C GLY A 325 4.83 -3.22 29.16
N ASP A 326 3.60 -3.47 29.61
CA ASP A 326 2.75 -4.55 29.11
C ASP A 326 2.29 -4.32 27.67
N GLU A 327 1.92 -3.08 27.32
CA GLU A 327 1.52 -2.73 25.96
C GLU A 327 2.69 -2.93 24.98
N ILE A 328 3.89 -2.48 25.35
CA ILE A 328 5.11 -2.71 24.56
C ILE A 328 5.39 -4.20 24.39
N ALA A 329 5.17 -5.01 25.43
CA ALA A 329 5.37 -6.46 25.36
C ALA A 329 4.35 -7.12 24.43
N ARG A 330 3.06 -6.77 24.54
CA ARG A 330 2.00 -7.30 23.65
C ARG A 330 2.25 -6.93 22.19
N GLN A 331 2.63 -5.68 21.94
CA GLN A 331 2.91 -5.20 20.59
C GLN A 331 4.13 -5.91 20.00
N GLN A 332 5.17 -6.16 20.80
CA GLN A 332 6.31 -6.98 20.39
C GLN A 332 5.88 -8.41 20.01
N THR A 333 5.07 -9.07 20.85
CA THR A 333 4.61 -10.44 20.58
C THR A 333 3.77 -10.51 19.32
N ARG A 334 2.80 -9.60 19.14
CA ARG A 334 1.95 -9.55 17.94
C ARG A 334 2.77 -9.41 16.65
N LEU A 335 3.76 -8.51 16.66
CA LEU A 335 4.64 -8.31 15.50
C LEU A 335 5.54 -9.52 15.23
N GLN A 336 6.00 -10.22 16.27
CA GLN A 336 6.77 -11.46 16.14
C GLN A 336 5.92 -12.62 15.58
N GLU A 337 4.66 -12.73 15.98
CA GLU A 337 3.73 -13.76 15.50
C GLU A 337 3.29 -13.52 14.05
N GLU A 338 2.97 -12.27 13.69
CA GLU A 338 2.52 -11.95 12.34
C GLU A 338 3.69 -11.96 11.33
N PHE A 339 4.95 -11.70 11.74
CA PHE A 339 6.08 -11.47 10.82
C PHE A 339 7.43 -12.04 11.29
N THR A 340 7.53 -13.38 11.34
CA THR A 340 8.71 -14.13 11.82
C THR A 340 10.01 -13.89 11.04
N THR A 341 9.94 -13.46 9.78
CA THR A 341 11.13 -13.32 8.91
C THR A 341 11.89 -12.01 9.13
N VAL A 342 11.27 -11.00 9.75
CA VAL A 342 11.85 -9.65 9.91
C VAL A 342 11.84 -9.19 11.37
N SER A 343 11.42 -10.05 12.30
CA SER A 343 11.26 -9.72 13.72
C SER A 343 12.58 -9.39 14.42
N ASP A 344 13.69 -9.95 13.96
CA ASP A 344 14.99 -9.83 14.62
C ASP A 344 15.59 -8.42 14.46
N ASP A 345 15.32 -7.75 13.34
CA ASP A 345 15.81 -6.38 13.05
C ASP A 345 15.24 -5.33 14.02
N PHE A 346 14.12 -5.65 14.67
CA PHE A 346 13.42 -4.73 15.57
C PHE A 346 13.61 -5.03 17.06
N ALA A 347 14.28 -6.15 17.39
CA ALA A 347 14.50 -6.58 18.77
C ALA A 347 15.27 -5.53 19.60
N ASP A 348 16.27 -4.87 18.98
CA ASP A 348 17.06 -3.83 19.63
C ASP A 348 16.23 -2.59 20.02
N THR A 349 15.24 -2.22 19.19
CA THR A 349 14.36 -1.09 19.47
C THR A 349 13.49 -1.36 20.71
N PHE A 350 12.87 -2.54 20.77
CA PHE A 350 12.08 -2.96 21.94
C PHE A 350 12.95 -3.12 23.20
N ALA A 351 14.17 -3.64 23.06
CA ALA A 351 15.13 -3.76 24.16
C ALA A 351 15.49 -2.40 24.76
N LYS A 352 15.75 -1.38 23.92
CA LYS A 352 16.01 0.00 24.35
C LYS A 352 14.82 0.59 25.12
N LEU A 353 13.59 0.39 24.64
CA LEU A 353 12.39 0.88 25.33
C LEU A 353 12.20 0.21 26.71
N LYS A 354 12.33 -1.12 26.78
CA LYS A 354 12.24 -1.88 28.04
C LYS A 354 13.35 -1.47 29.03
N GLY A 355 14.57 -1.20 28.53
CA GLY A 355 15.68 -0.71 29.34
C GLY A 355 15.37 0.63 30.02
N ARG A 356 14.76 1.57 29.30
CA ARG A 356 14.35 2.88 29.86
C ARG A 356 13.29 2.72 30.95
N ILE A 357 12.29 1.85 30.75
CA ILE A 357 11.25 1.59 31.76
C ILE A 357 11.85 1.04 33.06
N LYS A 358 12.80 0.08 32.96
CA LYS A 358 13.50 -0.47 34.13
C LYS A 358 14.27 0.60 34.90
N TRP A 359 14.99 1.47 34.19
CA TRP A 359 15.70 2.58 34.81
C TRP A 359 14.75 3.51 35.57
N HIS A 360 13.60 3.86 35.00
CA HIS A 360 12.62 4.72 35.67
C HIS A 360 11.97 4.08 36.90
N ARG A 361 11.65 2.78 36.84
CA ARG A 361 11.18 2.04 38.03
C ARG A 361 12.22 2.07 39.15
N TRP A 362 13.50 1.95 38.81
CA TRP A 362 14.58 2.06 39.79
C TRP A 362 14.67 3.46 40.39
N VAL A 363 14.59 4.52 39.58
CA VAL A 363 14.58 5.91 40.07
C VAL A 363 13.41 6.14 41.03
N LEU A 364 12.19 5.72 40.67
CA LEU A 364 11.01 5.86 41.54
C LEU A 364 11.20 5.16 42.90
N ALA A 365 11.79 3.97 42.92
CA ALA A 365 12.10 3.26 44.16
C ALA A 365 13.09 4.03 45.04
N VAL A 366 14.10 4.67 44.44
CA VAL A 366 15.05 5.55 45.15
C VAL A 366 14.34 6.78 45.72
N VAL A 367 13.45 7.43 44.97
CA VAL A 367 12.67 8.59 45.45
C VAL A 367 11.77 8.21 46.63
N ALA A 368 11.10 7.06 46.56
CA ALA A 368 10.29 6.56 47.66
C ALA A 368 11.12 6.35 48.94
N LEU A 369 12.30 5.75 48.82
CA LEU A 369 13.22 5.53 49.94
C LEU A 369 13.66 6.87 50.57
N ILE A 370 14.03 7.85 49.75
CA ILE A 370 14.40 9.20 50.21
C ILE A 370 13.24 9.87 50.95
N GLY A 371 12.02 9.79 50.42
CA GLY A 371 10.83 10.37 51.06
C GLY A 371 10.54 9.76 52.44
N ILE A 372 10.62 8.43 52.55
CA ILE A 372 10.44 7.71 53.82
C ILE A 372 11.56 8.09 54.80
N ALA A 373 12.82 8.11 54.35
CA ALA A 373 13.96 8.51 55.17
C ALA A 373 13.80 9.95 55.69
N GLY A 374 13.32 10.87 54.86
CA GLY A 374 13.01 12.25 55.25
C GLY A 374 11.95 12.33 56.36
N GLY A 375 10.87 11.55 56.24
CA GLY A 375 9.84 11.46 57.29
C GLY A 375 10.37 10.89 58.61
N ILE A 376 11.25 9.89 58.54
CA ILE A 376 11.93 9.31 59.72
C ILE A 376 12.84 10.36 60.38
N VAL A 377 13.67 11.05 59.59
CA VAL A 377 14.57 12.10 60.09
C VAL A 377 13.80 13.23 60.77
N ALA A 378 12.69 13.69 60.18
CA ALA A 378 11.83 14.71 60.78
C ALA A 378 11.25 14.24 62.13
N THR A 379 10.88 12.95 62.22
CA THR A 379 10.38 12.34 63.46
C THR A 379 11.48 12.21 64.53
N CYS A 380 12.68 11.77 64.15
CA CYS A 380 13.84 11.69 65.03
C CYS A 380 14.30 13.06 65.53
N TYR A 381 14.30 14.07 64.65
CA TYR A 381 14.66 15.43 65.01
C TYR A 381 13.67 16.04 66.00
N LYS A 382 12.35 15.88 65.77
CA LYS A 382 11.33 16.27 66.76
C LYS A 382 11.62 15.61 68.11
N ASN A 383 11.82 14.29 68.14
CA ASN A 383 12.05 13.55 69.39
C ASN A 383 13.30 14.03 70.13
N SER A 384 14.36 14.36 69.41
CA SER A 384 15.62 14.86 69.98
C SER A 384 15.47 16.30 70.53
N VAL A 385 14.72 17.15 69.83
CA VAL A 385 14.42 18.53 70.26
C VAL A 385 13.42 18.55 71.43
N SER A 386 12.53 17.57 71.54
CA SER A 386 11.58 17.43 72.65
C SER A 386 12.12 16.67 73.87
N ALA A 387 13.37 16.21 73.88
CA ALA A 387 13.98 15.43 74.96
C ALA A 387 14.46 16.26 76.18
N LEU A 388 14.09 17.54 76.29
CA LEU A 388 14.27 18.34 77.51
C LEU A 388 13.26 17.89 78.58
N PRO A 389 13.66 17.78 79.86
CA PRO A 389 12.90 17.06 80.88
C PRO A 389 11.51 17.67 81.08
N LEU A 390 10.49 16.82 80.96
CA LEU A 390 9.11 17.08 81.37
C LEU A 390 9.09 17.34 82.88
N LEU A 391 9.16 18.61 83.30
CA LEU A 391 8.57 19.00 84.58
C LEU A 391 7.04 18.90 84.41
N PRO A 392 6.33 18.22 85.33
CA PRO A 392 4.88 18.08 85.21
C PRO A 392 4.24 19.48 85.19
N CYS A 393 3.52 19.79 84.11
CA CYS A 393 2.77 21.02 83.90
C CYS A 393 1.53 21.08 84.81
N ALA A 394 1.73 20.94 86.12
CA ALA A 394 0.70 20.85 87.15
C ALA A 394 1.06 21.64 88.42
N SER A 395 1.64 22.83 88.28
CA SER A 395 1.54 23.91 89.29
C SER A 395 2.34 25.13 88.84
N ALA A 396 1.66 26.19 88.40
CA ALA A 396 2.21 27.53 88.46
C ALA A 396 1.10 28.51 88.84
N PRO A 397 1.33 29.40 89.83
CA PRO A 397 0.33 30.31 90.37
C PRO A 397 0.10 31.50 89.43
N LYS A 398 -1.10 32.09 89.52
CA LYS A 398 -1.43 33.40 88.94
C LYS A 398 -0.56 34.49 89.58
N LEU A 399 -0.01 35.39 88.77
CA LEU A 399 0.53 36.68 89.24
C LEU A 399 0.33 37.75 88.16
N ASP A 400 -0.77 38.47 88.38
CA ASP A 400 -1.07 39.90 88.26
C ASP A 400 -0.25 40.85 87.38
N ALA A 401 -1.02 41.77 86.79
CA ALA A 401 -0.62 42.97 86.08
C ALA A 401 0.06 44.00 87.00
N ASP A 402 1.05 44.72 86.47
CA ASP A 402 1.28 46.11 86.86
C ASP A 402 1.84 46.96 85.72
N SER A 403 1.39 48.20 85.78
CA SER A 403 1.54 49.40 84.98
C SER A 403 2.92 50.06 85.03
N GLY A 404 3.22 50.91 84.04
CA GLY A 404 4.39 51.80 84.08
C GLY A 404 4.55 52.63 82.80
N ASN A 405 4.18 53.91 82.87
CA ASN A 405 4.05 54.89 81.79
C ASN A 405 5.22 55.91 81.81
N GLY A 406 5.54 56.57 80.68
CA GLY A 406 6.43 57.77 80.64
C GLY A 406 7.32 57.90 79.37
N VAL A 407 6.82 58.40 78.23
CA VAL A 407 6.86 59.80 77.72
C VAL A 407 8.19 60.26 77.07
N GLY A 408 8.12 60.68 75.80
CA GLY A 408 9.11 61.53 75.10
C GLY A 408 8.79 61.70 73.61
N ALA A 409 8.54 62.93 73.16
CA ALA A 409 7.90 63.32 71.89
C ALA A 409 8.85 63.66 70.72
N SER A 410 8.26 63.65 69.50
CA SER A 410 8.60 64.29 68.19
C SER A 410 10.02 64.09 67.62
N ASP A 411 10.21 63.75 66.35
CA ASP A 411 9.99 64.64 65.19
C ASP A 411 10.16 63.87 63.85
N ALA A 412 9.84 64.56 62.76
CA ALA A 412 9.32 64.11 61.48
C ALA A 412 10.23 63.41 60.45
N GLY A 413 9.53 62.74 59.49
CA GLY A 413 9.88 62.61 58.07
C GLY A 413 10.76 61.41 57.69
N ASN A 414 10.60 60.71 56.56
CA ASN A 414 9.62 60.62 55.48
C ASN A 414 10.05 59.38 54.66
N GLU A 415 9.20 58.92 53.74
CA GLU A 415 9.50 58.05 52.58
C GLU A 415 9.71 56.53 52.81
N THR A 416 9.12 55.59 52.08
CA THR A 416 7.93 55.51 51.23
C THR A 416 7.68 54.01 51.02
N GLU A 417 6.47 53.53 51.28
CA GLU A 417 5.93 52.30 50.66
C GLU A 417 5.45 52.69 49.24
N PRO A 418 5.29 51.75 48.28
CA PRO A 418 3.95 51.17 48.21
C PRO A 418 3.85 49.72 47.74
N GLN A 419 2.67 49.21 48.06
CA GLN A 419 2.05 47.91 47.82
C GLN A 419 1.55 47.67 46.38
N ALA A 420 1.51 46.37 46.07
CA ALA A 420 0.39 45.56 45.55
C ALA A 420 -0.54 46.05 44.40
N ALA A 421 -0.57 45.16 43.38
CA ALA A 421 -1.73 44.46 42.80
C ALA A 421 -2.71 45.14 41.80
N ASN A 422 -2.76 44.47 40.63
CA ASN A 422 -3.91 44.09 39.78
C ASN A 422 -4.56 45.07 38.76
N LEU A 423 -4.32 44.75 37.47
CA LEU A 423 -5.19 44.58 36.26
C LEU A 423 -6.40 45.51 36.02
N PRO A 424 -6.65 45.93 34.75
CA PRO A 424 -7.42 45.09 33.81
C PRO A 424 -7.03 45.21 32.31
N ALA A 425 -7.77 44.46 31.48
CA ALA A 425 -7.56 44.14 30.07
C ALA A 425 -7.95 45.24 29.02
N ALA A 426 -7.39 45.08 27.80
CA ALA A 426 -8.01 45.20 26.45
C ALA A 426 -7.25 46.08 25.43
N GLY A 427 -7.05 45.55 24.21
CA GLY A 427 -7.12 46.35 22.97
C GLY A 427 -5.87 46.48 22.06
N ASN A 428 -5.83 45.64 21.01
CA ASN A 428 -5.33 45.84 19.63
C ASN A 428 -3.86 46.25 19.28
N ALA A 429 -3.25 45.34 18.51
CA ALA A 429 -2.58 45.49 17.21
C ALA A 429 -1.40 46.48 17.02
N LEU A 430 -0.20 45.97 16.70
CA LEU A 430 0.46 46.14 15.38
C LEU A 430 1.86 45.45 15.34
N ALA A 431 2.21 45.00 14.13
CA ALA A 431 3.56 44.88 13.54
C ALA A 431 4.53 43.78 14.04
N ALA A 432 4.69 42.76 13.19
CA ALA A 432 5.89 41.93 13.11
C ALA A 432 6.87 42.52 12.07
N PRO A 433 8.20 42.47 12.30
CA PRO A 433 9.19 42.62 11.24
C PRO A 433 9.77 41.26 10.79
N GLU A 434 10.21 41.26 9.53
CA GLU A 434 10.85 40.19 8.75
C GLU A 434 12.15 39.64 9.37
N PRO A 435 12.70 38.57 8.77
CA PRO A 435 14.08 38.75 8.29
C PRO A 435 14.30 38.35 6.82
N SER A 436 14.97 39.29 6.17
CA SER A 436 15.78 39.28 4.95
C SER A 436 16.36 37.95 4.48
N ALA A 437 16.25 37.77 3.17
CA ALA A 437 16.91 36.77 2.33
C ALA A 437 18.39 37.10 2.01
N ALA A 438 19.15 36.05 1.71
CA ALA A 438 20.28 35.99 0.77
C ALA A 438 20.43 34.51 0.35
N ALA A 439 19.95 34.11 -0.82
CA ALA A 439 20.68 34.00 -2.09
C ALA A 439 21.78 32.92 -2.08
N ASP A 440 21.60 31.82 -2.83
CA ASP A 440 22.36 31.61 -4.08
C ASP A 440 21.88 30.38 -4.89
N ASN A 441 21.71 30.61 -6.21
CA ASN A 441 21.78 29.79 -7.43
C ASN A 441 21.81 28.24 -7.38
N GLY A 442 21.26 27.47 -8.33
CA GLY A 442 20.73 27.72 -9.67
C GLY A 442 20.73 26.39 -10.47
N ALA A 443 19.82 26.26 -11.45
CA ALA A 443 19.86 25.42 -12.67
C ALA A 443 18.48 24.85 -13.05
N GLN A 444 17.75 25.58 -13.90
CA GLN A 444 16.65 25.05 -14.73
C GLN A 444 17.09 25.12 -16.21
N SER A 445 16.96 24.00 -16.92
CA SER A 445 17.03 23.88 -18.38
C SER A 445 15.61 23.56 -18.86
N VAL A 446 14.86 24.58 -19.31
CA VAL A 446 14.58 24.96 -20.70
C VAL A 446 13.98 23.81 -21.54
N VAL A 447 12.65 23.74 -21.55
CA VAL A 447 11.85 23.14 -22.62
C VAL A 447 11.51 24.25 -23.60
N GLY A 448 12.06 24.15 -24.81
CA GLY A 448 11.77 25.04 -25.93
C GLY A 448 10.48 24.65 -26.63
N ASN A 449 9.64 25.64 -26.89
CA ASN A 449 8.49 25.56 -27.78
C ASN A 449 8.63 26.71 -28.79
N VAL A 450 8.77 26.41 -30.08
CA VAL A 450 8.64 27.39 -31.19
C VAL A 450 7.89 26.74 -32.35
N LEU A 451 7.01 27.55 -32.90
CA LEU A 451 6.01 27.36 -33.95
C LEU A 451 6.59 27.38 -35.39
N ASN A 452 5.94 26.59 -36.27
CA ASN A 452 5.39 26.94 -37.60
C ASN A 452 6.31 27.24 -38.83
N GLU A 453 5.93 26.64 -39.96
CA GLU A 453 5.82 27.15 -41.36
C GLU A 453 6.33 26.20 -42.48
N GLY A 454 5.42 25.89 -43.42
CA GLY A 454 5.59 25.81 -44.89
C GLY A 454 6.58 24.84 -45.56
N ASP A 455 6.07 23.75 -46.13
CA ASP A 455 6.01 23.46 -47.59
C ASP A 455 5.19 22.17 -47.86
#